data_AF-A0A816QYI4-F1
#
_entry.id   AF-A0A816QYI4-F1
#
_cell.length_a   1.000
_cell.length_b   1.000
_cell.length_c   1.000
_cell.angle_alpha   90.00
_cell.angle_beta   90.00
_cell.angle_gamma   90.00
#
_symmetry.space_group_name_H-M   'P 1'
#
loop_
_entity.id
_entity.type
_entity.pdbx_description
1 polymer ?
#
loop_
_entity_poly.entity_id
_entity_poly.type
_entity_poly.pdbx_seq_one_letter_code
_entity_poly.pdbx_strand_id
1 'polypeptide(L)'
;MHESVDDLFANIKYALEANELKLNQLASLGSDNTNINVGNHHSVFALFKKLLPGLITGTCYCHVLHNSVKHGNEHLLFDIEAALLKIYSHLCRSSIRSQELRVYG
;
A
#
# COMPACT_ATOMS: atom_id res chain seq x y z
N MET A 1 -7.95 12.68 -6.25
CA MET A 1 -8.91 12.48 -5.14
C MET A 1 -8.06 12.48 -3.88
N HIS A 2 -8.15 13.54 -3.06
CA HIS A 2 -7.38 13.64 -1.82
C HIS A 2 -8.40 13.46 -0.70
N GLU A 3 -8.58 12.22 -0.23
CA GLU A 3 -9.44 11.95 0.92
C GLU A 3 -8.72 12.44 2.19
N SER A 4 -9.45 13.11 3.09
CA SER A 4 -8.91 13.50 4.38
C SER A 4 -8.89 12.32 5.35
N VAL A 5 -8.12 12.45 6.44
CA VAL A 5 -8.11 11.47 7.54
C VAL A 5 -9.52 11.29 8.12
N ASP A 6 -10.26 12.38 8.29
CA ASP A 6 -11.62 12.37 8.85
C ASP A 6 -12.60 11.69 7.91
N ASP A 7 -12.52 11.95 6.60
CA ASP A 7 -13.36 11.29 5.59
C ASP A 7 -13.11 9.78 5.58
N LEU A 8 -11.84 9.37 5.58
CA LEU A 8 -11.47 7.96 5.57
C LEU A 8 -11.91 7.24 6.86
N PHE A 9 -11.73 7.90 8.01
CA PHE A 9 -12.23 7.40 9.30
C PHE A 9 -13.75 7.23 9.30
N ALA A 10 -14.49 8.24 8.85
CA ALA A 10 -15.96 8.21 8.77
C ALA A 10 -16.45 7.11 7.81
N ASN A 11 -15.81 6.96 6.65
CA ASN A 11 -16.14 5.95 5.66
C ASN A 11 -15.91 4.53 6.18
N ILE A 12 -14.77 4.27 6.83
CA ILE A 12 -14.49 2.95 7.43
C ILE A 12 -15.50 2.65 8.55
N LYS A 13 -15.76 3.63 9.43
CA LYS A 13 -16.73 3.47 10.50
C LYS A 13 -18.13 3.17 9.95
N TYR A 14 -18.58 3.94 8.97
CA TYR A 14 -19.85 3.72 8.29
C TYR A 14 -19.92 2.33 7.65
N ALA A 15 -18.87 1.91 6.95
CA ALA A 15 -18.82 0.59 6.32
C ALA A 15 -18.94 -0.55 7.35
N LEU A 16 -18.29 -0.43 8.51
CA LEU A 16 -18.42 -1.42 9.59
C LEU A 16 -19.86 -1.44 10.15
N GLU A 17 -20.41 -0.28 10.47
CA GLU A 17 -21.76 -0.15 11.05
C GLU A 17 -22.86 -0.61 10.08
N ALA A 18 -22.74 -0.28 8.79
CA ALA A 18 -23.67 -0.70 7.75
C ALA A 18 -23.68 -2.22 7.51
N ASN A 19 -22.61 -2.93 7.92
CA ASN A 19 -22.51 -4.38 7.88
C ASN A 19 -22.72 -5.03 9.26
N GLU A 20 -23.28 -4.29 10.23
CA GLU A 20 -23.55 -4.75 11.59
C GLU A 20 -22.30 -5.25 12.35
N LEU A 21 -21.10 -4.82 11.91
CA LEU A 21 -19.84 -5.14 12.55
C LEU A 21 -19.61 -4.17 13.71
N LYS A 22 -19.51 -4.72 14.92
CA LYS A 22 -19.33 -3.90 16.12
C LYS A 22 -17.91 -3.39 16.20
N LEU A 23 -17.75 -2.07 16.31
CA LEU A 23 -16.44 -1.42 16.48
C LEU A 23 -15.64 -1.99 17.65
N ASN A 24 -16.30 -2.35 18.76
CA ASN A 24 -15.62 -2.92 19.93
C ASN A 24 -15.04 -4.32 19.71
N GLN A 25 -15.34 -4.98 18.58
CA GLN A 25 -14.76 -6.26 18.18
C GLN A 25 -13.61 -6.09 17.17
N LEU A 26 -13.30 -4.85 16.76
CA LEU A 26 -12.18 -4.57 15.88
C LEU A 26 -10.86 -4.75 16.64
N ALA A 27 -10.12 -5.81 16.32
CA ALA A 27 -8.85 -6.15 16.97
C ALA A 27 -7.64 -5.39 16.39
N SER A 28 -7.64 -5.18 15.07
CA SER A 28 -6.51 -4.54 14.38
C SER A 28 -6.90 -3.83 13.09
N LEU A 29 -6.12 -2.80 12.72
CA LEU A 29 -6.18 -2.16 11.40
C LEU A 29 -4.85 -2.35 10.67
N GLY A 30 -4.90 -3.00 9.50
CA GLY A 30 -3.74 -3.22 8.63
C GLY A 30 -3.73 -2.27 7.44
N SER A 31 -2.64 -1.52 7.24
CA SER A 31 -2.50 -0.61 6.07
C SER A 31 -1.04 -0.41 5.66
N ASP A 32 -0.82 0.42 4.64
CA ASP A 32 0.50 1.01 4.42
C ASP A 32 0.90 1.97 5.56
N ASN A 33 2.17 2.38 5.57
CA ASN A 33 2.75 3.22 6.63
C ASN A 33 2.66 4.73 6.30
N THR A 34 1.70 5.15 5.47
CA THR A 34 1.52 6.57 5.18
C THR A 34 1.02 7.33 6.43
N ASN A 35 1.35 8.62 6.52
CA ASN A 35 0.98 9.45 7.67
C ASN A 35 -0.54 9.52 7.88
N ILE A 36 -1.33 9.49 6.81
CA ILE A 36 -2.81 9.49 6.88
C ILE A 36 -3.31 8.24 7.60
N ASN A 37 -2.66 7.10 7.40
CA ASN A 37 -3.09 5.83 7.98
C ASN A 37 -2.56 5.60 9.39
N VAL A 38 -1.27 5.86 9.64
CA VAL A 38 -0.59 5.46 10.90
C VAL A 38 0.11 6.59 11.66
N GLY A 39 -0.02 7.86 11.22
CA GLY A 39 0.58 9.01 11.91
C GLY A 39 0.16 9.15 13.38
N ASN A 40 1.04 9.64 14.24
CA ASN A 40 0.85 9.61 15.70
C ASN A 40 -0.29 10.51 16.22
N HIS A 41 -0.54 11.66 15.59
CA HIS A 41 -1.43 12.69 16.16
C HIS A 41 -2.82 12.71 15.51
N HIS A 42 -2.86 12.63 14.19
CA HIS A 42 -4.09 12.72 13.40
C HIS A 42 -3.96 11.82 12.17
N SER A 43 -4.34 10.57 12.37
CA SER A 43 -4.39 9.51 11.36
C SER A 43 -5.61 8.63 11.62
N VAL A 44 -5.99 7.82 10.65
CA VAL A 44 -7.09 6.86 10.80
C VAL A 44 -6.86 5.96 12.00
N PHE A 45 -5.64 5.41 12.14
CA PHE A 45 -5.29 4.59 13.29
C PHE A 45 -5.40 5.38 14.61
N ALA A 46 -4.86 6.60 14.67
CA ALA A 46 -4.94 7.42 15.88
C ALA A 46 -6.38 7.75 16.29
N LEU A 47 -7.27 8.00 15.32
CA LEU A 47 -8.69 8.22 15.57
C LEU A 47 -9.39 6.96 16.09
N PHE A 48 -9.19 5.80 15.45
CA PHE A 48 -9.76 4.54 15.95
C PHE A 48 -9.16 4.13 17.31
N LYS A 49 -7.88 4.39 17.56
CA LYS A 49 -7.21 4.08 18.84
C LYS A 49 -7.78 4.89 20.00
N LYS A 50 -8.25 6.12 19.77
CA LYS A 50 -8.98 6.92 20.78
C LYS A 50 -10.30 6.28 21.17
N LEU A 51 -11.00 5.65 20.23
CA LEU A 51 -12.26 4.94 20.48
C LEU A 51 -12.02 3.54 21.07
N LEU A 52 -10.93 2.89 20.66
CA LEU A 52 -10.59 1.50 20.95
C LEU A 52 -9.15 1.42 21.47
N PRO A 53 -8.91 1.68 22.77
CA PRO A 53 -7.56 1.68 23.33
C PRO A 53 -6.80 0.35 23.14
N GLY A 54 -7.52 -0.77 22.98
CA GLY A 54 -6.94 -2.10 22.71
C GLY A 54 -6.54 -2.36 21.25
N LEU A 55 -6.86 -1.46 20.31
CA LEU A 55 -6.63 -1.68 18.88
C LEU A 55 -5.15 -1.81 18.53
N ILE A 56 -4.80 -2.84 17.76
CA ILE A 56 -3.43 -3.09 17.33
C ILE A 56 -3.22 -2.54 15.90
N THR A 57 -2.08 -1.89 15.65
CA THR A 57 -1.71 -1.49 14.28
C THR A 57 -1.07 -2.67 13.55
N GLY A 58 -1.50 -2.93 12.33
CA GLY A 58 -0.91 -3.89 11.40
C GLY A 58 -0.19 -3.15 10.28
N THR A 59 1.07 -3.50 10.03
CA THR A 59 1.82 -3.00 8.88
C THR A 59 1.65 -3.91 7.67
N CYS A 60 1.48 -3.33 6.48
CA CYS A 60 1.46 -4.09 5.24
C CYS A 60 2.89 -4.56 4.87
N TYR A 61 3.16 -5.86 5.02
CA TYR A 61 4.45 -6.45 4.66
C TYR A 61 4.82 -6.25 3.19
N CYS A 62 3.85 -6.26 2.28
CA CYS A 62 4.10 -5.97 0.87
C CYS A 62 4.71 -4.58 0.68
N HIS A 63 4.23 -3.59 1.44
CA HIS A 63 4.74 -2.23 1.38
C HIS A 63 6.12 -2.11 2.01
N VAL A 64 6.38 -2.82 3.12
CA VAL A 64 7.72 -2.91 3.75
C VAL A 64 8.74 -3.48 2.78
N LEU A 65 8.40 -4.60 2.11
CA LEU A 65 9.28 -5.22 1.13
C LEU A 65 9.55 -4.29 -0.06
N HIS A 66 8.49 -3.68 -0.61
CA HIS A 66 8.63 -2.72 -1.71
C HIS A 66 9.53 -1.54 -1.34
N ASN A 67 9.31 -0.90 -0.20
CA ASN A 67 10.12 0.23 0.26
C ASN A 67 11.56 -0.17 0.51
N SER A 68 11.79 -1.38 1.02
CA SER A 68 13.14 -1.91 1.27
C SER A 68 13.90 -2.10 -0.04
N VAL A 69 13.27 -2.70 -1.05
CA VAL A 69 13.86 -2.87 -2.39
C VAL A 69 14.11 -1.53 -3.06
N LYS A 70 13.12 -0.62 -3.02
CA LYS A 70 13.24 0.73 -3.57
C LYS A 70 14.41 1.49 -2.95
N HIS A 71 14.50 1.48 -1.62
CA HIS A 71 15.60 2.12 -0.91
C HIS A 71 16.96 1.52 -1.27
N GLY A 72 17.03 0.20 -1.43
CA GLY A 72 18.23 -0.46 -1.94
C GLY A 72 18.60 0.00 -3.36
N ASN A 73 17.61 0.09 -4.26
CA ASN A 73 17.80 0.53 -5.64
C ASN A 73 18.31 1.99 -5.72
N GLU A 74 17.86 2.87 -4.82
CA GLU A 74 18.34 4.27 -4.72
C GLU A 74 19.85 4.38 -4.43
N HIS A 75 20.47 3.34 -3.88
CA HIS A 75 21.91 3.30 -3.55
C HIS A 75 22.76 2.59 -4.62
N LEU A 76 22.15 2.05 -5.66
CA LEU A 76 22.87 1.44 -6.77
C LEU A 76 23.39 2.52 -7.72
N LEU A 77 24.53 2.26 -8.37
CA LEU A 77 25.08 3.15 -9.40
C LEU A 77 24.17 3.26 -10.65
N PHE A 78 23.20 2.36 -10.77
CA PHE A 78 22.31 2.24 -11.91
C PHE A 78 20.92 1.84 -11.42
N ASP A 79 19.89 2.47 -12.00
CA ASP A 79 18.49 2.19 -11.70
C ASP A 79 18.04 0.90 -12.44
N ILE A 80 18.21 -0.22 -11.76
CA ILE A 80 17.87 -1.55 -12.29
C ILE A 80 16.37 -1.66 -12.56
N GLU A 81 15.54 -1.09 -11.68
CA GLU A 81 14.08 -1.09 -11.83
C GLU A 81 13.67 -0.38 -13.13
N ALA A 82 14.17 0.84 -13.37
CA ALA A 82 13.87 1.56 -14.60
C ALA A 82 14.36 0.84 -15.85
N ALA A 83 15.52 0.18 -15.79
CA ALA A 83 16.05 -0.59 -16.91
C ALA A 83 15.17 -1.79 -17.25
N LEU A 84 14.79 -2.59 -16.24
CA LEU A 84 13.89 -3.73 -16.41
C LEU A 84 12.53 -3.28 -16.95
N LEU A 85 11.96 -2.21 -16.40
CA LEU A 85 10.69 -1.65 -16.88
C LEU A 85 10.79 -1.19 -18.34
N LYS A 86 11.90 -0.56 -18.75
CA LYS A 86 12.12 -0.16 -20.16
C LYS A 86 12.26 -1.36 -21.09
N ILE A 87 13.02 -2.38 -20.70
CA ILE A 87 13.17 -3.62 -21.47
C ILE A 87 11.81 -4.31 -21.64
N TYR A 88 11.09 -4.51 -20.54
CA TYR A 88 9.75 -5.08 -20.55
C TYR A 88 8.80 -4.29 -21.45
N SER A 89 8.76 -2.96 -21.27
CA SER A 89 7.93 -2.07 -22.08
C SER A 89 8.28 -2.12 -23.56
N HIS A 90 9.56 -2.24 -23.89
CA HIS A 90 10.01 -2.36 -25.27
C HIS A 90 9.53 -3.67 -25.89
N LEU A 91 9.71 -4.79 -25.20
CA LEU A 91 9.39 -6.13 -25.71
C LEU A 91 7.88 -6.36 -25.81
N CYS A 92 7.12 -6.03 -24.75
CA CYS A 92 5.69 -6.34 -24.66
C CYS A 92 4.80 -5.42 -25.51
N ARG A 93 5.27 -4.22 -25.90
CA ARG A 93 4.47 -3.28 -26.71
C ARG A 93 4.50 -3.56 -28.22
N SER A 94 5.20 -4.60 -28.66
CA SER A 94 5.19 -5.04 -30.05
C SER A 94 4.93 -6.54 -30.12
N SER A 95 3.88 -6.90 -30.86
CA SER A 95 3.55 -8.30 -31.15
C SER A 95 4.71 -9.00 -31.85
N ILE A 96 5.42 -8.31 -32.75
CA ILE A 96 6.60 -8.83 -33.45
C ILE A 96 7.72 -9.13 -32.45
N ARG A 97 8.14 -8.15 -31.64
CA ARG A 97 9.24 -8.37 -30.66
C ARG A 97 8.88 -9.40 -29.59
N SER A 98 7.62 -9.43 -29.16
CA SER A 98 7.11 -10.46 -28.26
C SER A 98 7.13 -11.86 -28.87
N GLN A 99 6.91 -11.96 -30.19
CA GLN A 99 6.95 -13.24 -30.91
C GLN A 99 8.40 -13.69 -31.17
N GLU A 100 9.30 -12.76 -31.52
CA GLU A 100 10.74 -13.01 -31.63
C GLU A 100 11.34 -13.50 -30.31
N LEU A 101 10.87 -13.00 -29.17
CA LEU A 101 11.33 -13.44 -27.85
C LEU A 101 10.93 -14.89 -27.52
N ARG A 102 9.76 -15.35 -28.00
CA ARG A 102 9.26 -16.72 -27.72
C ARG A 102 10.12 -17.81 -28.34
N VAL A 103 10.95 -17.48 -29.34
CA VAL A 103 11.83 -18.44 -30.01
C VAL A 103 13.03 -18.84 -29.12
N TYR A 104 13.24 -18.13 -28.01
CA TYR A 104 14.35 -18.34 -27.07
C TYR A 104 13.95 -18.90 -25.70
N GLY A 105 12.67 -19.24 -25.48
CA GLY A 105 12.15 -19.82 -24.24
C GLY A 105 11.65 -21.23 -24.44
#